data_AF-A0A6N7X5U2-F1
#
_entry.id   AF-A0A6N7X5U2-F1
#
_cell.length_a   1.000
_cell.length_b   1.000
_cell.length_c   1.000
_cell.angle_alpha   90.00
_cell.angle_beta   90.00
_cell.angle_gamma   90.00
#
_symmetry.space_group_name_H-M   'P 1'
#
loop_
_entity.id
_entity.type
_entity.pdbx_description
1 polymer ?
#
loop_
_entity_poly.entity_id
_entity_poly.type
_entity_poly.pdbx_seq_one_letter_code
_entity_poly.pdbx_strand_id
1 'polypeptide(L)' 'MEKEKINRINQLAKLSKERALTAEEKSEQQELRKEFIKEIRADVRSQLESIEIVD' A
#
# COMPACT_ATOMS: atom_id res chain seq x y z
N MET A 1 0.67 -3.37 8.12
CA MET A 1 1.84 -2.56 7.73
C MET A 1 2.23 -1.58 8.80
N GLU A 2 3.52 -1.30 8.93
CA GLU A 2 4.00 -0.14 9.69
C GLU A 2 3.75 1.17 8.94
N LYS A 3 3.47 2.24 9.71
CA LYS A 3 3.27 3.60 9.17
C LYS A 3 4.48 4.08 8.36
N GLU A 4 5.68 3.62 8.72
CA GLU A 4 6.93 3.96 8.03
C GLU A 4 6.96 3.48 6.58
N LYS A 5 6.49 2.26 6.31
CA LYS A 5 6.39 1.72 4.95
C LYS A 5 5.39 2.50 4.10
N ILE A 6 4.25 2.90 4.68
CA ILE A 6 3.26 3.74 4.00
C ILE A 6 3.84 5.12 3.67
N ASN A 7 4.55 5.73 4.62
CA ASN A 7 5.25 6.99 4.40
C ASN A 7 6.29 6.87 3.27
N ARG A 8 7.01 5.75 3.22
CA ARG A 8 7.98 5.46 2.15
C ARG A 8 7.31 5.36 0.78
N ILE A 9 6.17 4.66 0.67
CA ILE A 9 5.36 4.61 -0.57
C ILE A 9 4.97 6.03 -1.02
N ASN A 10 4.53 6.88 -0.09
CA ASN A 10 4.15 8.27 -0.38
C ASN A 10 5.34 9.13 -0.82
N GLN A 11 6.51 8.96 -0.18
CA GLN A 11 7.74 9.62 -0.59
C GLN A 11 8.15 9.23 -2.02
N LEU A 12 8.17 7.93 -2.33
CA LEU A 12 8.49 7.43 -3.68
C LEU A 12 7.46 7.92 -4.72
N ALA A 13 6.18 7.98 -4.34
CA ALA A 13 5.14 8.54 -5.20
C ALA A 13 5.32 10.05 -5.45
N LYS A 14 5.75 10.82 -4.46
CA LYS A 14 6.07 12.25 -4.63
C LYS A 14 7.30 12.43 -5.52
N LEU A 15 8.36 11.67 -5.26
CA LEU A 15 9.57 11.66 -6.09
C LEU A 15 9.25 11.32 -7.53
N SER A 16 8.37 10.34 -7.80
CA SER A 16 7.97 9.97 -9.18
C SER A 16 7.25 11.08 -9.96
N LYS A 17 6.65 12.05 -9.25
CA LYS A 17 6.00 13.21 -9.87
C LYS A 17 7.01 14.33 -10.18
N GLU A 18 8.05 14.45 -9.38
CA GLU A 18 9.09 15.46 -9.53
C GLU A 18 10.18 14.99 -10.51
N ARG A 19 10.54 13.70 -10.49
CA ARG A 19 11.54 13.09 -11.37
C ARG A 19 11.20 11.63 -11.69
N ALA A 20 11.85 11.07 -12.71
CA ALA A 20 11.82 9.62 -12.91
C ALA A 20 12.47 8.92 -11.71
N LEU A 21 11.83 7.84 -11.24
CA LEU A 21 12.42 6.95 -10.23
C LEU A 21 13.55 6.14 -10.86
N THR A 22 14.58 5.85 -10.07
CA THR A 22 15.62 4.89 -10.47
C THR A 22 15.03 3.49 -10.52
N ALA A 23 15.74 2.55 -11.16
CA ALA A 23 15.32 1.15 -11.23
C ALA A 23 15.13 0.54 -9.82
N GLU A 24 16.03 0.88 -8.90
CA GLU A 24 16.01 0.44 -7.50
C GLU A 24 14.78 0.98 -6.77
N GLU A 25 14.53 2.29 -6.85
CA GLU A 25 13.37 2.94 -6.23
C GLU A 25 12.05 2.41 -6.78
N LYS A 26 12.01 2.10 -8.08
CA LYS A 26 10.83 1.51 -8.72
C LYS A 26 10.58 0.08 -8.25
N SER A 27 11.63 -0.69 -8.04
CA SER A 27 11.55 -2.03 -7.44
C SER A 27 11.04 -1.95 -6.01
N GLU A 28 11.64 -1.07 -5.19
CA GLU A 28 11.22 -0.82 -3.80
C GLU A 28 9.74 -0.40 -3.75
N GLN A 29 9.32 0.54 -4.61
CA GLN A 29 7.93 0.98 -4.69
C GLN A 29 6.97 -0.17 -5.06
N GLN A 30 7.37 -1.05 -5.97
CA GLN A 30 6.54 -2.20 -6.35
C GLN A 30 6.40 -3.21 -5.22
N GLU A 31 7.47 -3.53 -4.51
CA GLU A 31 7.45 -4.45 -3.38
C GLU A 31 6.55 -3.92 -2.25
N LEU A 32 6.76 -2.66 -1.87
CA LEU A 32 5.94 -2.00 -0.84
C LEU A 32 4.46 -1.95 -1.23
N ARG A 33 4.14 -1.67 -2.51
CA ARG A 33 2.75 -1.69 -3.00
C ARG A 33 2.12 -3.07 -3.00
N LYS A 34 2.89 -4.12 -3.33
CA LYS A 34 2.40 -5.51 -3.28
C LYS A 34 2.07 -5.91 -1.85
N GLU A 35 2.94 -5.57 -0.90
CA GLU A 35 2.70 -5.79 0.52
C GLU A 35 1.43 -5.04 0.98
N PHE A 36 1.26 -3.78 0.58
CA PHE A 36 0.09 -2.96 0.90
C PHE A 36 -1.21 -3.57 0.43
N ILE A 37 -1.27 -3.97 -0.84
CA ILE A 37 -2.47 -4.54 -1.43
C ILE A 37 -2.82 -5.88 -0.76
N LYS A 38 -1.81 -6.69 -0.39
CA LYS A 38 -2.04 -7.96 0.28
C LYS A 38 -2.72 -7.76 1.64
N GLU A 39 -2.21 -6.83 2.44
CA GLU A 39 -2.77 -6.52 3.76
C GLU A 39 -4.15 -5.87 3.64
N ILE A 40 -4.31 -4.85 2.79
CA ILE A 40 -5.60 -4.19 2.55
C ILE A 40 -6.65 -5.21 2.09
N ARG A 41 -6.30 -6.16 1.22
CA ARG A 41 -7.24 -7.19 0.77
C ARG A 41 -7.67 -8.11 1.91
N ALA A 42 -6.77 -8.45 2.82
CA ALA A 42 -7.10 -9.25 4.00
C ALA A 42 -8.01 -8.45 4.96
N ASP A 43 -7.69 -7.19 5.20
CA ASP A 43 -8.47 -6.30 6.07
C ASP A 43 -9.87 -6.07 5.52
N VAL A 44 -10.01 -5.78 4.21
CA VAL A 44 -11.31 -5.60 3.55
C VAL A 44 -12.14 -6.87 3.61
N ARG A 45 -11.54 -8.05 3.43
CA ARG A 45 -12.25 -9.32 3.56
C ARG A 45 -12.78 -9.54 4.98
N SER A 46 -11.94 -9.30 5.98
CA SER A 46 -12.33 -9.37 7.39
C SER A 46 -13.47 -8.41 7.72
N GLN A 47 -13.40 -7.17 7.22
CA GLN A 47 -14.47 -6.19 7.40
C GLN A 47 -15.78 -6.65 6.76
N LEU A 48 -15.75 -7.20 5.54
CA LEU A 48 -16.96 -7.73 4.88
C LEU A 48 -17.56 -8.92 5.63
N GLU A 49 -16.74 -9.82 6.16
CA GLU A 49 -17.19 -10.96 6.97
C GLU A 49 -17.81 -10.52 8.31
N SER A 50 -17.44 -9.33 8.82
CA SER A 50 -17.97 -8.75 10.05
C SER A 50 -19.25 -7.92 9.87
N ILE A 51 -19.75 -7.74 8.65
CA ILE A 51 -20.99 -7.00 8.40
C ILE A 51 -22.17 -7.84 8.90
N GLU A 52 -22.80 -7.38 9.98
CA GLU A 52 -24.06 -7.93 10.48
C GLU A 52 -25.23 -7.09 9.94
N ILE A 53 -26.17 -7.74 9.24
CA ILE A 53 -27.39 -7.10 8.78
C ILE A 53 -28.41 -7.18 9.93
N VAL A 54 -28.81 -6.03 10.45
CA VAL A 54 -29.81 -5.91 11.52
C VAL A 54 -31.14 -5.53 10.86
N ASP A 55 -32.19 -6.33 11.09
CA ASP A 55 -33.58 -6.11 10.64
C ASP A 55 -34.42 -5.49 11.78
#